data_AF-A0A1R3UUW0-F1
#
_entry.id   AF-A0A1R3UUW0-F1
#
_cell.length_a   1.000
_cell.length_b   1.000
_cell.length_c   1.000
_cell.angle_alpha   90.00
_cell.angle_beta   90.00
_cell.angle_gamma   90.00
#
_symmetry.space_group_name_H-M   'P 1'
#
loop_
_entity.id
_entity.type
_entity.pdbx_description
1 polymer ?
#
loop_
_entity_poly.entity_id
_entity_poly.type
_entity_poly.pdbx_seq_one_letter_code
_entity_poly.pdbx_strand_id
1 'polypeptide(L)'
;MGRTAPFLPWVRPLHDRMSDARAFTTQEMGRLLRDAGLRVRAIDYLMPPFDRRMRALQPVSDGLEGTPARVFGMAMAITAVKPGL
;
A
#
# COMPACT_ATOMS: atom_id res chain seq x y z
N MET A 1 -28.20 7.49 8.70
CA MET A 1 -27.53 6.30 9.30
C MET A 1 -27.28 5.29 8.19
N GLY A 2 -26.08 5.32 7.59
CA GLY A 2 -25.75 4.47 6.44
C GLY A 2 -25.51 3.03 6.88
N ARG A 3 -26.24 2.09 6.29
CA ARG A 3 -25.96 0.65 6.41
C ARG A 3 -24.73 0.33 5.57
N THR A 4 -23.54 0.54 6.13
CA THR A 4 -22.31 0.05 5.50
C THR A 4 -22.28 -1.46 5.70
N ALA A 5 -22.63 -2.24 4.68
CA ALA A 5 -22.47 -3.68 4.79
C ALA A 5 -20.96 -3.96 4.93
N PRO A 6 -20.55 -4.71 5.96
CA PRO A 6 -19.14 -5.03 6.14
C PRO A 6 -18.62 -5.72 4.87
N PHE A 7 -17.38 -5.41 4.48
CA PHE A 7 -16.69 -5.96 3.31
C PHE A 7 -17.12 -5.46 1.91
N LEU A 8 -18.13 -4.60 1.77
CA LEU A 8 -18.44 -3.94 0.49
C LEU A 8 -17.25 -3.23 -0.18
N PRO A 9 -16.34 -2.55 0.57
CA PRO A 9 -15.12 -1.97 0.00
C PRO A 9 -14.11 -3.00 -0.52
N TRP A 10 -14.31 -4.30 -0.32
CA TRP A 10 -13.41 -5.33 -0.86
C TRP A 10 -13.91 -5.90 -2.20
N VAL A 11 -15.13 -5.54 -2.61
CA VAL A 11 -15.64 -5.87 -3.95
C VAL A 11 -15.09 -4.83 -4.93
N ARG A 12 -14.09 -5.20 -5.74
CA ARG A 12 -13.33 -4.29 -6.64
C ARG A 12 -14.17 -3.20 -7.34
N PRO A 13 -15.28 -3.51 -8.04
CA PRO A 13 -16.10 -2.47 -8.69
C PRO A 13 -16.74 -1.45 -7.74
N LEU A 14 -17.08 -1.89 -6.52
CA LEU A 14 -17.64 -1.04 -5.48
C LEU A 14 -16.54 -0.26 -4.76
N HIS A 15 -15.38 -0.88 -4.52
CA HIS A 15 -14.19 -0.20 -3.99
C HIS A 15 -13.78 0.97 -4.88
N ASP A 16 -13.67 0.74 -6.18
CA ASP A 16 -13.26 1.77 -7.15
C ASP A 16 -14.26 2.94 -7.22
N ARG A 17 -15.54 2.68 -6.92
CA ARG A 17 -16.62 3.67 -6.97
C ARG A 17 -16.83 4.42 -5.66
N MET A 18 -16.58 3.78 -4.53
CA MET A 18 -16.95 4.28 -3.20
C MET A 18 -15.77 4.59 -2.29
N SER A 19 -14.56 4.11 -2.60
CA SER A 19 -13.39 4.35 -1.77
C SER A 19 -12.55 5.49 -2.33
N ASP A 20 -12.39 6.55 -1.53
CA ASP A 20 -11.38 7.58 -1.78
C ASP A 20 -9.95 7.02 -1.64
N ALA A 21 -9.79 5.98 -0.81
CA ALA A 21 -8.55 5.24 -0.66
C ALA A 21 -8.52 4.04 -1.63
N ARG A 22 -7.88 4.20 -2.79
CA ARG A 22 -7.69 3.09 -3.73
C ARG A 22 -6.56 2.18 -3.27
N ALA A 23 -6.80 0.87 -3.37
CA ALA A 23 -5.77 -0.13 -3.12
C ALA A 23 -5.11 -0.47 -4.46
N PHE A 24 -3.80 -0.29 -4.55
CA PHE A 24 -3.03 -0.59 -5.76
C PHE A 24 -2.08 -1.75 -5.52
N THR A 25 -2.05 -2.67 -6.47
CA THR A 25 -0.96 -3.65 -6.58
C THR A 25 0.31 -2.96 -7.09
N THR A 26 1.47 -3.60 -6.89
CA THR A 26 2.75 -3.12 -7.43
C THR A 26 2.74 -3.00 -8.96
N GLN A 27 2.03 -3.91 -9.62
CA GLN A 27 1.87 -3.92 -11.08
C GLN A 27 1.04 -2.74 -11.56
N GLU A 28 -0.10 -2.47 -10.92
CA GLU A 28 -0.98 -1.33 -11.23
C GLU A 28 -0.24 -0.01 -11.00
N MET A 29 0.47 0.12 -9.89
CA MET A 29 1.24 1.32 -9.59
C MET A 29 2.44 1.50 -10.53
N GLY A 30 3.13 0.41 -10.87
CA GLY A 30 4.20 0.44 -11.87
C GLY A 30 3.70 0.84 -13.25
N ARG A 31 2.48 0.46 -13.64
CA ARG A 31 1.83 0.93 -14.87
C ARG A 31 1.54 2.43 -14.80
N LEU A 32 0.88 2.89 -13.74
CA LEU A 32 0.55 4.31 -13.55
C LEU A 32 1.78 5.23 -13.61
N LEU A 33 2.88 4.83 -12.96
CA LEU A 33 4.11 5.60 -12.96
C LEU A 33 4.77 5.65 -14.35
N ARG A 34 4.78 4.53 -15.08
CA ARG A 34 5.29 4.50 -16.46
C ARG A 34 4.45 5.35 -17.40
N ASP A 35 3.13 5.28 -17.29
CA ASP A 35 2.21 6.07 -18.10
C ASP A 35 2.37 7.58 -17.82
N ALA A 36 2.79 7.93 -16.59
CA ALA A 36 3.17 9.30 -16.21
C ALA A 36 4.60 9.71 -16.63
N GLY A 37 5.33 8.85 -17.33
CA GLY A 37 6.71 9.11 -17.76
C GLY A 37 7.76 8.98 -16.65
N LEU A 38 7.42 8.33 -15.54
CA LEU A 38 8.34 8.06 -14.43
C LEU A 38 8.93 6.66 -14.54
N ARG A 39 10.20 6.51 -14.16
CA ARG A 39 10.90 5.23 -14.05
C ARG A 39 11.03 4.84 -12.59
N VAL A 40 10.40 3.73 -12.20
CA VAL A 40 10.51 3.15 -10.86
C VAL A 40 11.97 2.76 -10.58
N ARG A 41 12.51 3.19 -9.45
CA ARG A 41 13.83 2.81 -8.93
C ARG A 41 13.75 1.77 -7.82
N ALA A 42 12.82 1.96 -6.89
CA ALA A 42 12.62 1.06 -5.77
C ALA A 42 11.13 1.02 -5.37
N ILE A 43 10.71 -0.13 -4.87
CA ILE A 43 9.42 -0.34 -4.24
C ILE A 43 9.72 -0.95 -2.88
N ASP A 44 9.36 -0.21 -1.85
CA ASP A 44 9.48 -0.58 -0.46
C ASP A 44 8.10 -0.65 0.18
N TYR A 45 8.03 -1.24 1.36
CA TYR A 45 6.80 -1.40 2.10
C TYR A 45 7.00 -0.89 3.51
N LEU A 46 6.08 -0.05 3.95
CA LEU A 46 6.08 0.50 5.28
C LEU A 46 5.26 -0.41 6.19
N MET A 47 5.90 -0.87 7.25
CA MET A 47 5.24 -1.63 8.31
C MET A 47 4.21 -0.74 9.04
N PRO A 48 3.07 -1.31 9.49
CA PRO A 48 2.08 -0.56 10.24
C PRO A 48 2.70 -0.01 11.53
N PRO A 49 2.54 1.30 11.83
CA PRO A 49 2.85 1.78 13.16
C PRO A 49 1.79 1.23 14.12
N PHE A 50 2.20 0.45 15.13
CA PHE A 50 1.27 -0.05 16.12
C PHE A 50 1.12 0.95 17.28
N ASP A 51 -0.09 1.46 17.44
CA ASP A 51 -0.46 2.32 18.57
C ASP A 51 -0.43 1.58 19.91
N ARG A 52 -0.62 2.33 21.00
CA ARG A 52 -0.52 1.85 22.39
C ARG A 52 -1.25 0.52 22.68
N ARG A 53 -2.36 0.25 21.98
CA ARG A 53 -3.16 -0.99 22.13
C ARG A 53 -2.55 -2.22 21.45
N MET A 54 -1.73 -2.04 20.42
CA MET A 54 -1.11 -3.14 19.66
C MET A 54 0.41 -3.09 19.66
N ARG A 55 1.01 -2.23 20.49
CA ARG A 55 2.47 -2.06 20.64
C ARG A 55 3.22 -3.37 20.89
N ALA A 56 2.58 -4.37 21.50
CA ALA A 56 3.16 -5.70 21.70
C ALA A 56 3.51 -6.42 20.38
N LEU A 57 2.87 -6.04 19.26
CA LEU A 57 3.14 -6.58 17.93
C LEU A 57 4.25 -5.82 17.20
N GLN A 58 4.72 -4.68 17.71
CA GLN A 58 5.76 -3.88 17.08
C GLN A 58 7.05 -4.68 16.80
N PRO A 59 7.58 -5.49 17.73
CA PRO A 59 8.80 -6.28 17.47
C PRO A 59 8.62 -7.31 16.35
N VAL A 60 7.41 -7.86 16.20
CA VAL A 60 7.10 -8.77 15.09
C VAL A 60 7.11 -8.00 13.78
N SER A 61 6.49 -6.82 13.76
CA SER A 61 6.50 -5.91 12.61
C SER A 61 7.92 -5.54 12.18
N ASP A 62 8.75 -5.12 13.13
CA ASP A 62 10.13 -4.71 12.89
C ASP A 62 10.96 -5.90 12.38
N GLY A 63 10.70 -7.10 12.91
CA GLY A 63 11.32 -8.34 12.44
C GLY A 63 10.97 -8.69 10.99
N LEU A 64 9.76 -8.34 10.52
CA LEU A 64 9.35 -8.60 9.14
C LEU A 64 9.98 -7.63 8.15
N GLU A 65 10.34 -6.42 8.57
CA GLU A 65 10.86 -5.35 7.70
C GLU A 65 12.13 -5.78 6.94
N GLY A 66 13.01 -6.56 7.59
CA GLY A 66 14.23 -7.11 7.01
C GLY A 66 14.02 -8.33 6.08
N THR A 67 12.78 -8.80 5.91
CA THR A 67 12.49 -10.07 5.22
C THR A 67 11.64 -9.88 3.97
N PRO A 68 11.54 -10.88 3.08
CA PRO A 68 10.59 -10.84 1.95
C PRO A 68 9.13 -10.68 2.39
N ALA A 69 8.77 -11.01 3.63
CA ALA A 69 7.43 -10.85 4.15
C ALA A 69 7.02 -9.38 4.37
N ARG A 70 7.95 -8.42 4.25
CA ARG A 70 7.64 -6.97 4.28
C ARG A 70 6.59 -6.54 3.25
N VAL A 71 6.33 -7.35 2.21
CA VAL A 71 5.24 -7.13 1.25
C VAL A 71 3.85 -7.00 1.89
N PHE A 72 3.67 -7.48 3.13
CA PHE A 72 2.44 -7.32 3.91
C PHE A 72 2.38 -5.98 4.66
N GLY A 73 3.27 -5.04 4.36
CA GLY A 73 3.24 -3.69 4.92
C GLY A 73 1.92 -2.96 4.66
N MET A 74 1.58 -2.03 5.54
CA MET A 74 0.35 -1.25 5.47
C MET A 74 0.33 -0.32 4.25
N ALA A 75 1.49 0.18 3.85
CA ALA A 75 1.61 1.10 2.72
C ALA A 75 2.80 0.73 1.82
N MET A 76 2.66 1.04 0.54
CA MET A 76 3.73 0.91 -0.45
C MET A 76 4.45 2.26 -0.57
N ALA A 77 5.75 2.28 -0.36
CA ALA A 77 6.61 3.44 -0.60
C ALA A 77 7.36 3.24 -1.93
N ILE A 78 7.28 4.22 -2.83
CA ILE A 78 7.87 4.06 -4.16
C ILE A 78 8.79 5.22 -4.45
N THR A 79 10.02 4.87 -4.82
CA THR A 79 10.98 5.84 -5.35
C THR A 79 10.97 5.73 -6.87
N ALA A 80 10.66 6.84 -7.55
CA ALA A 80 10.67 6.93 -9.01
C ALA A 80 11.43 8.17 -9.46
N VAL A 81 12.04 8.10 -10.64
CA VAL A 81 12.77 9.20 -11.26
C VAL A 81 12.11 9.63 -12.54
N LYS A 82 12.14 10.92 -12.85
CA LYS A 82 11.76 11.44 -14.15
C LYS A 82 12.99 11.38 -15.08
N PRO A 83 12.97 10.61 -16.17
CA PRO A 83 14.10 10.55 -17.08
C PRO A 83 14.37 11.91 -17.72
N GLY A 84 15.63 12.35 -17.77
CA GLY A 84 16.05 13.59 -18.41
C GLY A 84 15.93 14.86 -17.56
N LEU A 85 15.76 14.70 -16.24
CA LEU A 85 15.81 15.77 -15.24
C LEU A 85 16.98 15.55 -14.29
#